data_AF-A0A4S8MMC3-F1
#
_entry.id   AF-A0A4S8MMC3-F1
#
_cell.length_a   1.000
_cell.length_b   1.000
_cell.length_c   1.000
_cell.angle_alpha   90.00
_cell.angle_beta   90.00
_cell.angle_gamma   90.00
#
_symmetry.space_group_name_H-M   'P 1'
#
loop_
_entity.id
_entity.type
_entity.pdbx_description
1 polymer ?
#
loop_
_entity_poly.entity_id
_entity_poly.type
_entity_poly.pdbx_seq_one_letter_code
_entity_poly.pdbx_strand_id
1 'polypeptide(L)'
;MFRNTYDSDNTVFSPQGRLHQVEYALEAVKQGSAAVGLRSKTHSILLALKRSSGELASYQQKMFRIDDHVGIAIAGLTSDARVLSNFMRQQAMSSKMVFNRPAPVNRLVSAIADKAQVNTQEYGRRPYGVGFLVIGLDQSGPHLYEFSPSGNSYEYYAMSIGARSQSAKTYLEKHYESFADCSLEELIKHGLHALRETLQQDKALNVNNTSIGILGPASVHETGISSSGSFRILEGDSIQPFLDTMVPKDAPAPAAGSGGAAADEDVQMQE
;
A
#
# COMPACT_ATOMS: atom_id res chain seq x y z
N MET A 1 18.75 26.69 22.18
CA MET A 1 18.14 25.70 21.25
C MET A 1 19.19 25.43 20.18
N PHE A 2 19.94 24.33 20.25
CA PHE A 2 20.93 24.02 19.22
C PHE A 2 20.16 23.68 17.94
N ARG A 3 20.20 24.59 16.97
CA ARG A 3 19.68 24.35 15.63
C ARG A 3 20.59 23.30 15.00
N ASN A 4 20.03 22.18 14.53
CA ASN A 4 20.81 21.14 13.88
C ASN A 4 21.42 21.73 12.59
N THR A 5 22.74 21.88 12.53
CA THR A 5 23.42 22.53 11.39
C THR A 5 23.38 21.69 10.11
N TYR A 6 22.97 20.42 10.19
CA TYR A 6 23.00 19.46 9.09
C TYR A 6 21.62 19.19 8.47
N ASP A 7 20.59 19.96 8.83
CA ASP A 7 19.20 19.67 8.43
C ASP A 7 18.67 20.52 7.26
N SER A 8 19.43 21.52 6.81
CA SER A 8 18.96 22.50 5.82
C SER A 8 19.06 22.03 4.37
N ASP A 9 19.94 21.06 4.08
CA ASP A 9 20.29 20.64 2.73
C ASP A 9 20.01 19.13 2.56
N ASN A 10 19.63 18.72 1.35
CA ASN A 10 19.38 17.31 1.03
C ASN A 10 20.68 16.53 0.79
N THR A 11 21.79 17.21 0.50
CA THR A 11 23.08 16.59 0.15
C THR A 11 24.06 16.46 1.32
N VAL A 12 23.72 17.00 2.49
CA VAL A 12 24.60 17.03 3.66
C VAL A 12 24.29 15.89 4.61
N PHE A 13 25.28 15.04 4.85
CA PHE A 13 25.20 13.98 5.85
C PHE A 13 25.45 14.53 7.26
N SER A 14 24.65 14.06 8.22
CA SER A 14 24.94 14.28 9.64
C SER A 14 26.19 13.49 10.07
N PRO A 15 26.81 13.83 11.22
CA PRO A 15 27.91 13.05 11.78
C PRO A 15 27.59 11.57 12.05
N GLN A 16 26.30 11.20 12.07
CA GLN A 16 25.82 9.83 12.23
C GLN A 16 25.56 9.14 10.87
N GLY A 17 25.90 9.76 9.75
CA GLY A 17 25.68 9.23 8.41
C GLY A 17 24.21 9.28 7.95
N ARG A 18 23.42 10.22 8.48
CA ARG A 18 21.98 10.35 8.17
C ARG A 18 21.71 11.54 7.27
N LEU A 19 20.75 11.41 6.35
CA LEU A 19 20.23 12.50 5.53
C LEU A 19 18.90 13.00 6.11
N HIS A 20 18.94 14.08 6.88
CA HIS A 20 17.76 14.55 7.62
C HIS A 20 16.60 14.97 6.71
N GLN A 21 16.85 15.57 5.55
CA GLN A 21 15.79 15.91 4.59
C GLN A 21 15.02 14.68 4.08
N VAL A 22 15.71 13.54 3.91
CA VAL A 22 15.06 12.28 3.52
C VAL A 22 14.21 11.74 4.68
N GLU A 23 14.70 11.85 5.91
CA GLU A 23 13.95 11.43 7.09
C GLU A 23 12.69 12.28 7.30
N TYR A 24 12.78 13.59 7.08
CA TYR A 24 11.63 14.48 7.14
C TYR A 24 10.60 14.17 6.05
N ALA A 25 11.07 13.81 4.85
CA ALA A 25 10.19 13.33 3.79
C ALA A 25 9.49 12.02 4.18
N LEU A 26 10.18 11.08 4.83
CA LEU A 26 9.59 9.85 5.37
C LEU A 26 8.56 10.14 6.46
N GLU A 27 8.81 11.11 7.34
CA GLU A 27 7.82 11.56 8.33
C GLU A 27 6.60 12.18 7.65
N ALA A 28 6.76 12.93 6.55
CA ALA A 28 5.64 13.46 5.79
C ALA A 28 4.75 12.33 5.19
N VAL A 29 5.35 11.21 4.76
CA VAL A 29 4.59 10.02 4.32
C VAL A 29 3.74 9.47 5.47
N LYS A 30 4.29 9.37 6.68
CA LYS A 30 3.56 8.88 7.88
C LYS A 30 2.40 9.79 8.27
N GLN A 31 2.42 11.07 7.91
CA GLN A 31 1.29 11.99 8.15
C GLN A 31 0.16 11.87 7.11
N GLY A 32 0.45 11.29 5.94
CA GLY A 32 -0.57 10.95 4.94
C GLY A 32 -1.60 9.97 5.51
N SER A 33 -2.84 9.97 5.01
CA SER A 33 -3.80 8.96 5.47
C SER A 33 -3.34 7.55 5.08
N ALA A 34 -3.86 6.53 5.77
CA ALA A 34 -3.45 5.15 5.55
C ALA A 34 -3.80 4.65 4.14
N ALA A 35 -2.94 3.77 3.64
CA ALA A 35 -3.21 2.88 2.51
C ALA A 35 -2.66 1.49 2.84
N VAL A 36 -3.33 0.46 2.35
CA VAL A 36 -2.98 -0.94 2.53
C VAL A 36 -2.97 -1.60 1.15
N GLY A 37 -1.97 -2.43 0.88
CA GLY A 37 -1.88 -3.25 -0.32
C GLY A 37 -1.72 -4.71 0.05
N LEU A 38 -2.36 -5.59 -0.70
CA LEU A 38 -2.24 -7.04 -0.58
C LEU A 38 -2.17 -7.67 -1.96
N ARG A 39 -1.49 -8.81 -2.08
CA ARG A 39 -1.52 -9.64 -3.29
C ARG A 39 -1.78 -11.11 -2.95
N SER A 40 -2.53 -11.77 -3.82
CA SER A 40 -2.66 -13.21 -3.91
C SER A 40 -1.96 -13.72 -5.18
N LYS A 41 -2.08 -15.02 -5.49
CA LYS A 41 -1.61 -15.58 -6.76
C LYS A 41 -2.36 -15.04 -7.98
N THR A 42 -3.57 -14.52 -7.79
CA THR A 42 -4.49 -14.14 -8.87
C THR A 42 -4.83 -12.65 -8.90
N HIS A 43 -4.78 -11.96 -7.76
CA HIS A 43 -5.19 -10.57 -7.63
C HIS A 43 -4.15 -9.75 -6.86
N SER A 44 -4.07 -8.46 -7.18
CA SER A 44 -3.46 -7.44 -6.33
C SER A 44 -4.50 -6.38 -6.02
N ILE A 45 -4.56 -5.95 -4.76
CA ILE A 45 -5.54 -4.95 -4.31
C ILE A 45 -4.88 -3.84 -3.50
N LEU A 46 -5.53 -2.68 -3.55
CA LEU A 46 -5.21 -1.50 -2.75
C LEU A 46 -6.46 -1.05 -2.00
N LEU A 47 -6.32 -0.68 -0.74
CA LEU A 47 -7.36 -0.05 0.04
C LEU A 47 -6.82 1.25 0.61
N ALA A 48 -7.56 2.33 0.43
CA ALA A 48 -7.14 3.65 0.85
C ALA A 48 -8.19 4.31 1.73
N LEU A 49 -7.74 4.89 2.85
CA LEU A 49 -8.56 5.74 3.68
C LEU A 49 -8.57 7.17 3.12
N LYS A 50 -9.71 7.59 2.57
CA LYS A 50 -9.97 8.97 2.18
C LYS A 50 -10.23 9.83 3.41
N ARG A 51 -9.64 11.02 3.42
CA ARG A 51 -9.89 12.05 4.45
C ARG A 51 -10.62 13.21 3.81
N SER A 52 -11.69 13.67 4.45
CA SER A 52 -12.28 14.97 4.14
C SER A 52 -11.74 16.00 5.14
N SER A 53 -11.50 17.22 4.67
CA SER A 53 -11.11 18.36 5.52
C SER A 53 -12.29 18.99 6.26
N GLY A 54 -13.53 18.59 5.95
CA GLY A 54 -14.75 19.08 6.60
C GLY A 54 -16.00 18.68 5.82
N GLU A 55 -17.19 18.96 6.36
CA GLU A 55 -18.46 18.56 5.72
C GLU A 55 -18.68 19.18 4.33
N LEU A 56 -18.13 20.37 4.11
CA LEU A 56 -18.20 21.08 2.83
C LEU A 56 -17.14 20.63 1.81
N ALA A 57 -16.18 19.81 2.23
CA ALA A 57 -15.06 19.44 1.39
C ALA A 57 -15.27 18.06 0.75
N SER A 58 -14.93 17.96 -0.54
CA SER A 58 -14.84 16.68 -1.22
C SER A 58 -13.66 15.87 -0.70
N TYR A 59 -13.79 14.54 -0.73
CA TYR A 59 -12.68 13.65 -0.43
C TYR A 59 -11.56 13.78 -1.46
N GLN A 60 -10.33 13.81 -0.97
CA GLN A 60 -9.17 13.76 -1.84
C GLN A 60 -8.95 12.34 -2.38
N GLN A 61 -8.86 12.21 -3.70
CA GLN A 61 -8.50 10.95 -4.35
C GLN A 61 -7.09 10.52 -3.97
N LYS A 62 -6.95 9.23 -3.63
CA LYS A 62 -5.69 8.63 -3.19
C LYS A 62 -5.16 7.55 -4.10
N MET A 63 -6.01 7.06 -5.00
CA MET A 63 -5.63 6.04 -5.96
C MET A 63 -5.69 6.59 -7.36
N PHE A 64 -4.70 6.19 -8.17
CA PHE A 64 -4.59 6.66 -9.54
C PHE A 64 -4.28 5.48 -10.44
N ARG A 65 -4.98 5.42 -11.57
CA ARG A 65 -4.61 4.54 -12.67
C ARG A 65 -3.36 5.08 -13.35
N ILE A 66 -2.33 4.25 -13.48
CA ILE A 66 -1.13 4.54 -14.27
C ILE A 66 -1.29 3.98 -15.68
N ASP A 67 -1.69 2.72 -15.76
CA ASP A 67 -2.00 2.03 -17.01
C ASP A 67 -3.09 0.99 -16.74
N ASP A 68 -3.56 0.28 -17.76
CA ASP A 68 -4.59 -0.76 -17.60
C ASP A 68 -4.13 -1.89 -16.66
N HIS A 69 -2.83 -2.18 -16.61
CA HIS A 69 -2.24 -3.24 -15.80
C HIS A 69 -1.52 -2.73 -14.55
N VAL A 70 -1.59 -1.42 -14.23
CA VAL A 70 -0.91 -0.81 -13.07
C VAL A 70 -1.76 0.27 -12.39
N GLY A 71 -1.92 0.13 -11.07
CA GLY A 71 -2.56 1.10 -10.20
C GLY A 71 -1.68 1.50 -9.03
N ILE A 72 -1.87 2.71 -8.52
CA ILE A 72 -1.13 3.20 -7.34
C ILE A 72 -2.07 3.72 -6.26
N ALA A 73 -1.63 3.63 -5.00
CA ALA A 73 -2.16 4.36 -3.85
C ALA A 73 -1.05 5.20 -3.23
N ILE A 74 -1.38 6.42 -2.77
CA ILE A 74 -0.38 7.36 -2.27
C ILE A 74 -0.55 7.65 -0.76
N ALA A 75 0.55 7.96 -0.08
CA ALA A 75 0.54 8.61 1.23
C ALA A 75 1.61 9.72 1.28
N GLY A 76 1.25 10.88 1.84
CA GLY A 76 2.11 12.06 1.91
C GLY A 76 1.64 13.20 1.00
N LEU A 77 2.58 13.94 0.42
CA LEU A 77 2.31 15.13 -0.38
C LEU A 77 1.70 14.79 -1.75
N THR A 78 0.46 15.22 -1.96
CA THR A 78 -0.28 14.94 -3.21
C THR A 78 0.25 15.67 -4.43
N SER A 79 0.93 16.81 -4.26
CA SER A 79 1.65 17.49 -5.34
C SER A 79 2.76 16.62 -5.92
N ASP A 80 3.52 15.98 -5.04
CA ASP A 80 4.65 15.13 -5.41
C ASP A 80 4.16 13.83 -6.04
N ALA A 81 3.04 13.28 -5.53
CA ALA A 81 2.36 12.17 -6.16
C ALA A 81 1.98 12.45 -7.61
N ARG A 82 1.47 13.64 -7.92
CA ARG A 82 1.09 14.00 -9.30
C ARG A 82 2.29 14.02 -10.23
N VAL A 83 3.44 14.51 -9.76
CA VAL A 83 4.68 14.53 -10.56
C VAL A 83 5.13 13.09 -10.86
N LEU A 84 5.21 12.24 -9.84
CA LEU A 84 5.69 10.87 -10.02
C LEU A 84 4.69 10.00 -10.79
N SER A 85 3.39 10.12 -10.54
CA SER A 85 2.36 9.37 -11.29
C SER A 85 2.31 9.76 -12.77
N ASN A 86 2.46 11.03 -13.10
CA ASN A 86 2.55 11.47 -14.50
C ASN A 86 3.82 10.94 -15.16
N PHE A 87 4.94 10.93 -14.46
CA PHE A 87 6.17 10.30 -14.95
C PHE A 87 5.98 8.80 -15.19
N MET A 88 5.35 8.05 -14.28
CA MET A 88 5.03 6.63 -14.48
C MET A 88 4.14 6.40 -15.70
N ARG A 89 3.12 7.25 -15.91
CA ARG A 89 2.24 7.19 -17.08
C ARG A 89 3.03 7.38 -18.38
N GLN A 90 3.94 8.35 -18.40
CA GLN A 90 4.82 8.57 -19.55
C GLN A 90 5.71 7.36 -19.84
N GLN A 91 6.28 6.73 -18.80
CA GLN A 91 7.08 5.51 -18.96
C GLN A 91 6.25 4.33 -19.49
N ALA A 92 5.04 4.13 -18.96
CA ALA A 92 4.14 3.07 -19.42
C ALA A 92 3.71 3.26 -20.88
N MET A 93 3.30 4.48 -21.25
CA MET A 93 2.92 4.84 -22.62
C MET A 93 4.10 4.70 -23.58
N SER A 94 5.30 5.14 -23.18
CA SER A 94 6.52 5.00 -23.99
C SER A 94 6.84 3.53 -24.27
N SER A 95 6.73 2.65 -23.27
CA SER A 95 6.93 1.21 -23.47
C SER A 95 5.93 0.62 -24.47
N LYS A 96 4.65 0.98 -24.37
CA LYS A 96 3.62 0.55 -25.32
C LYS A 96 3.92 1.07 -26.73
N MET A 97 4.35 2.33 -26.87
CA MET A 97 4.67 2.93 -28.16
C MET A 97 5.89 2.29 -28.83
N VAL A 98 6.97 2.04 -28.08
CA VAL A 98 8.24 1.56 -28.63
C VAL A 98 8.24 0.04 -28.82
N PHE A 99 7.69 -0.71 -27.87
CA PHE A 99 7.81 -2.17 -27.83
C PHE A 99 6.49 -2.89 -28.07
N ASN A 100 5.39 -2.17 -28.28
CA ASN A 100 4.03 -2.72 -28.40
C ASN A 100 3.65 -3.69 -27.27
N ARG A 101 4.16 -3.43 -26.05
CA ARG A 101 3.88 -4.23 -24.86
C ARG A 101 3.75 -3.37 -23.60
N PRO A 102 2.91 -3.77 -22.63
CA PRO A 102 2.86 -3.15 -21.33
C PRO A 102 4.23 -3.17 -20.63
N ALA A 103 4.57 -2.11 -19.90
CA ALA A 103 5.81 -2.06 -19.15
C ALA A 103 5.75 -3.03 -17.95
N PRO A 104 6.79 -3.86 -17.71
CA PRO A 104 6.90 -4.63 -16.47
C PRO A 104 6.79 -3.74 -15.24
N VAL A 105 6.12 -4.23 -14.19
CA VAL A 105 5.80 -3.41 -13.01
C VAL A 105 7.07 -2.98 -12.30
N ASN A 106 8.02 -3.91 -12.14
CA ASN A 106 9.33 -3.65 -11.54
C ASN A 106 10.06 -2.49 -12.24
N ARG A 107 10.02 -2.42 -13.58
CA ARG A 107 10.68 -1.36 -14.35
C ARG A 107 10.07 0.01 -14.07
N LEU A 108 8.75 0.09 -13.95
CA LEU A 108 8.08 1.36 -13.63
C LEU A 108 8.43 1.82 -12.22
N VAL A 109 8.51 0.90 -11.27
CA VAL A 109 8.87 1.18 -9.87
C VAL A 109 10.34 1.58 -9.75
N SER A 110 11.26 0.87 -10.40
CA SER A 110 12.67 1.26 -10.45
C SER A 110 12.87 2.63 -11.10
N ALA A 111 12.13 2.95 -12.16
CA ALA A 111 12.23 4.26 -12.81
C ALA A 111 11.83 5.42 -11.88
N ILE A 112 10.81 5.25 -11.04
CA ILE A 112 10.48 6.28 -10.03
C ILE A 112 11.47 6.31 -8.88
N ALA A 113 12.04 5.16 -8.50
CA ALA A 113 13.10 5.07 -7.49
C ALA A 113 14.35 5.85 -7.94
N ASP A 114 14.82 5.62 -9.16
CA ASP A 114 15.95 6.35 -9.75
C ASP A 114 15.67 7.85 -9.86
N LYS A 115 14.46 8.21 -10.30
CA LYS A 115 14.02 9.61 -10.37
C LYS A 115 13.98 10.28 -8.99
N ALA A 116 13.52 9.56 -7.97
CA ALA A 116 13.51 10.06 -6.59
C ALA A 116 14.92 10.17 -6.04
N GLN A 117 15.81 9.27 -6.44
CA GLN A 117 17.15 9.25 -5.90
C GLN A 117 17.97 10.47 -6.30
N VAL A 118 17.81 10.96 -7.53
CA VAL A 118 18.43 12.22 -7.98
C VAL A 118 18.09 13.38 -7.03
N ASN A 119 16.87 13.42 -6.50
CA ASN A 119 16.41 14.46 -5.58
C ASN A 119 17.00 14.36 -4.15
N THR A 120 17.74 13.30 -3.83
CA THR A 120 18.46 13.18 -2.55
C THR A 120 19.95 13.52 -2.68
N GLN A 121 20.48 13.55 -3.91
CA GLN A 121 21.91 13.75 -4.17
C GLN A 121 22.23 15.08 -4.87
N GLU A 122 21.29 15.67 -5.61
CA GLU A 122 21.50 16.95 -6.29
C GLU A 122 21.13 18.13 -5.38
N TYR A 123 22.06 19.08 -5.25
CA TYR A 123 21.84 20.34 -4.54
C TYR A 123 20.71 21.16 -5.18
N GLY A 124 19.93 21.86 -4.34
CA GLY A 124 18.83 22.73 -4.78
C GLY A 124 17.54 21.98 -5.11
N ARG A 125 17.52 20.65 -4.96
CA ARG A 125 16.29 19.85 -4.98
C ARG A 125 15.85 19.51 -3.57
N ARG A 126 14.62 19.04 -3.43
CA ARG A 126 14.15 18.37 -2.21
C ARG A 126 13.69 16.95 -2.52
N PRO A 127 13.87 15.99 -1.60
CA PRO A 127 13.24 14.68 -1.70
C PRO A 127 11.72 14.82 -1.88
N TYR A 128 11.13 13.88 -2.60
CA TYR A 128 9.67 13.82 -2.70
C TYR A 128 9.10 13.48 -1.32
N GLY A 129 8.02 14.13 -0.90
CA GLY A 129 7.38 13.86 0.40
C GLY A 129 6.27 12.83 0.30
N VAL A 130 6.43 11.79 -0.53
CA VAL A 130 5.36 10.85 -0.86
C VAL A 130 5.85 9.41 -0.96
N GLY A 131 5.07 8.47 -0.43
CA GLY A 131 5.26 7.04 -0.59
C GLY A 131 4.12 6.44 -1.41
N PHE A 132 4.45 5.46 -2.25
CA PHE A 132 3.48 4.78 -3.12
C PHE A 132 3.36 3.32 -2.72
N LEU A 133 2.14 2.81 -2.76
CA LEU A 133 1.89 1.39 -2.99
C LEU A 133 1.51 1.22 -4.45
N VAL A 134 2.24 0.39 -5.17
CA VAL A 134 2.04 0.14 -6.60
C VAL A 134 1.60 -1.31 -6.76
N ILE A 135 0.42 -1.52 -7.32
CA ILE A 135 -0.02 -2.85 -7.75
C ILE A 135 0.07 -2.94 -9.26
N GLY A 136 0.40 -4.14 -9.74
CA GLY A 136 0.34 -4.41 -11.17
C GLY A 136 0.20 -5.90 -11.45
N LEU A 137 -0.26 -6.21 -12.66
CA LEU A 137 -0.31 -7.57 -13.19
C LEU A 137 0.54 -7.60 -14.45
N ASP A 138 1.60 -8.39 -14.43
CA ASP A 138 2.37 -8.66 -15.61
C ASP A 138 2.45 -10.17 -15.89
N GLN A 139 3.31 -10.58 -16.80
CA GLN A 139 3.44 -11.98 -17.21
C GLN A 139 3.87 -12.90 -16.06
N SER A 140 4.52 -12.38 -15.03
CA SER A 140 4.91 -13.13 -13.83
C SER A 140 3.84 -13.18 -12.75
N GLY A 141 2.74 -12.44 -12.93
CA GLY A 141 1.57 -12.48 -12.07
C GLY A 141 1.30 -11.16 -11.35
N PRO A 142 0.54 -11.20 -10.25
CA PRO A 142 0.21 -10.02 -9.46
C PRO A 142 1.38 -9.58 -8.57
N HIS A 143 1.68 -8.29 -8.60
CA HIS A 143 2.73 -7.65 -7.82
C HIS A 143 2.18 -6.58 -6.89
N LEU A 144 2.91 -6.36 -5.80
CA LEU A 144 2.73 -5.25 -4.88
C LEU A 144 4.12 -4.70 -4.54
N TYR A 145 4.38 -3.46 -4.93
CA TYR A 145 5.59 -2.74 -4.57
C TYR A 145 5.29 -1.59 -3.62
N GLU A 146 6.21 -1.37 -2.69
CA GLU A 146 6.33 -0.10 -1.98
C GLU A 146 7.42 0.72 -2.65
N PHE A 147 7.14 2.01 -2.87
CA PHE A 147 8.16 3.00 -3.17
C PHE A 147 8.25 4.01 -2.01
N SER A 148 9.48 4.25 -1.57
CA SER A 148 9.85 5.19 -0.52
C SER A 148 10.56 6.41 -1.13
N PRO A 149 10.34 7.62 -0.56
CA PRO A 149 11.02 8.84 -1.00
C PRO A 149 12.54 8.82 -0.82
N SER A 150 13.08 7.83 -0.10
CA SER A 150 14.52 7.56 -0.01
C SER A 150 15.13 6.99 -1.30
N GLY A 151 14.32 6.76 -2.35
CA GLY A 151 14.77 6.09 -3.56
C GLY A 151 14.80 4.56 -3.44
N ASN A 152 14.27 4.00 -2.35
CA ASN A 152 14.15 2.56 -2.19
C ASN A 152 12.80 2.08 -2.71
N SER A 153 12.81 0.87 -3.28
CA SER A 153 11.59 0.16 -3.63
C SER A 153 11.73 -1.32 -3.33
N TYR A 154 10.69 -1.89 -2.73
CA TYR A 154 10.66 -3.31 -2.34
C TYR A 154 9.35 -3.96 -2.77
N GLU A 155 9.42 -5.24 -3.11
CA GLU A 155 8.26 -6.07 -3.38
C GLU A 155 7.75 -6.70 -2.09
N TYR A 156 6.44 -6.71 -1.88
CA TYR A 156 5.80 -7.21 -0.68
C TYR A 156 4.66 -8.19 -1.00
N TYR A 157 4.33 -9.06 -0.06
CA TYR A 157 3.08 -9.85 -0.08
C TYR A 157 1.90 -9.00 0.41
N ALA A 158 2.14 -8.20 1.45
CA ALA A 158 1.23 -7.17 1.92
C ALA A 158 2.02 -6.04 2.58
N MET A 159 1.52 -4.82 2.48
CA MET A 159 2.21 -3.64 3.02
C MET A 159 1.20 -2.54 3.36
N SER A 160 1.54 -1.70 4.34
CA SER A 160 0.75 -0.51 4.66
C SER A 160 1.66 0.72 4.84
N ILE A 161 1.19 1.86 4.32
CA ILE A 161 1.83 3.17 4.41
C ILE A 161 0.86 4.21 4.98
N GLY A 162 1.40 5.33 5.48
CA GLY A 162 0.63 6.43 6.04
C GLY A 162 0.36 6.31 7.54
N ALA A 163 -0.58 7.11 8.02
CA ALA A 163 -0.87 7.31 9.43
C ALA A 163 -1.34 6.02 10.10
N ARG A 164 -0.67 5.66 11.19
CA ARG A 164 -0.94 4.45 11.98
C ARG A 164 -0.85 3.15 11.17
N SER A 165 -0.03 3.13 10.12
CA SER A 165 0.20 1.94 9.32
C SER A 165 0.78 0.77 10.12
N GLN A 166 1.46 1.04 11.25
CA GLN A 166 2.02 -0.03 12.09
C GLN A 166 0.95 -1.00 12.60
N SER A 167 -0.24 -0.50 12.99
CA SER A 167 -1.35 -1.34 13.44
C SER A 167 -1.88 -2.24 12.31
N ALA A 168 -1.94 -1.73 11.07
CA ALA A 168 -2.25 -2.54 9.91
C ALA A 168 -1.17 -3.59 9.65
N LYS A 169 0.12 -3.23 9.72
CA LYS A 169 1.23 -4.16 9.53
C LYS A 169 1.16 -5.34 10.51
N THR A 170 0.89 -5.09 11.78
CA THR A 170 0.70 -6.16 12.79
C THR A 170 -0.46 -7.10 12.45
N TYR A 171 -1.55 -6.59 11.85
CA TYR A 171 -2.62 -7.46 11.35
C TYR A 171 -2.15 -8.29 10.15
N LEU A 172 -1.48 -7.67 9.19
CA LEU A 172 -0.99 -8.32 7.96
C LEU A 172 0.04 -9.41 8.27
N GLU A 173 0.99 -9.15 9.17
CA GLU A 173 2.00 -10.11 9.63
C GLU A 173 1.40 -11.38 10.23
N LYS A 174 0.20 -11.30 10.81
CA LYS A 174 -0.48 -12.47 11.38
C LYS A 174 -1.20 -13.34 10.35
N HIS A 175 -1.51 -12.79 9.17
CA HIS A 175 -2.37 -13.45 8.18
C HIS A 175 -1.72 -13.60 6.80
N TYR A 176 -0.49 -13.10 6.58
CA TYR A 176 0.09 -13.01 5.24
C TYR A 176 0.24 -14.36 4.52
N GLU A 177 0.39 -15.44 5.27
CA GLU A 177 0.52 -16.79 4.72
C GLU A 177 -0.75 -17.28 4.02
N SER A 178 -1.94 -16.81 4.45
CA SER A 178 -3.20 -17.19 3.82
C SER A 178 -3.49 -16.42 2.52
N PHE A 179 -2.86 -15.25 2.33
CA PHE A 179 -3.20 -14.35 1.22
C PHE A 179 -2.95 -14.96 -0.16
N ALA A 180 -1.98 -15.87 -0.29
CA ALA A 180 -1.60 -16.46 -1.58
C ALA A 180 -2.77 -17.19 -2.25
N ASP A 181 -3.60 -17.87 -1.45
CA ASP A 181 -4.71 -18.71 -1.91
C ASP A 181 -6.09 -18.07 -1.71
N CYS A 182 -6.14 -16.85 -1.17
CA CYS A 182 -7.39 -16.12 -0.99
C CYS A 182 -8.06 -15.77 -2.33
N SER A 183 -9.38 -15.90 -2.33
CA SER A 183 -10.24 -15.26 -3.33
C SER A 183 -10.18 -13.73 -3.23
N LEU A 184 -10.66 -13.03 -4.25
CA LEU A 184 -10.71 -11.56 -4.24
C LEU A 184 -11.51 -11.01 -3.05
N GLU A 185 -12.64 -11.63 -2.71
CA GLU A 185 -13.51 -11.20 -1.61
C GLU A 185 -12.83 -11.37 -0.25
N GLU A 186 -12.18 -12.51 -0.02
CA GLU A 186 -11.40 -12.76 1.20
C GLU A 186 -10.20 -11.81 1.31
N LEU A 187 -9.53 -11.55 0.20
CA LEU A 187 -8.40 -10.62 0.16
C LEU A 187 -8.85 -9.19 0.50
N ILE A 188 -9.98 -8.74 -0.07
CA ILE A 188 -10.60 -7.45 0.26
C ILE A 188 -10.99 -7.41 1.74
N LYS A 189 -11.59 -8.47 2.28
CA LYS A 189 -11.96 -8.57 3.68
C LYS A 189 -10.74 -8.41 4.61
N HIS A 190 -9.65 -9.12 4.35
CA HIS A 190 -8.39 -8.95 5.08
C HIS A 190 -7.86 -7.52 4.96
N GLY A 191 -7.90 -6.94 3.77
CA GLY A 191 -7.48 -5.56 3.55
C GLY A 191 -8.32 -4.53 4.30
N LEU A 192 -9.63 -4.72 4.38
CA LEU A 192 -10.53 -3.86 5.13
C LEU A 192 -10.26 -3.99 6.63
N HIS A 193 -10.05 -5.21 7.14
CA HIS A 193 -9.68 -5.43 8.54
C HIS A 193 -8.35 -4.74 8.89
N ALA A 194 -7.33 -4.87 8.04
CA ALA A 194 -6.06 -4.16 8.21
C ALA A 194 -6.26 -2.63 8.19
N LEU A 195 -7.04 -2.11 7.24
CA LEU A 195 -7.32 -0.68 7.14
C LEU A 195 -8.08 -0.15 8.36
N ARG A 196 -9.00 -0.94 8.91
CA ARG A 196 -9.75 -0.59 10.12
C ARG A 196 -8.84 -0.41 11.33
N GLU A 197 -7.79 -1.21 11.47
CA GLU A 197 -6.82 -1.03 12.57
C GLU A 197 -6.04 0.28 12.48
N THR A 198 -6.07 0.98 11.34
CA THR A 198 -5.48 2.32 11.19
C THR A 198 -6.43 3.46 11.61
N LEU A 199 -7.69 3.18 11.98
CA LEU A 199 -8.68 4.18 12.39
C LEU A 199 -8.57 4.56 13.88
N GLN A 200 -9.20 5.68 14.25
CA GLN A 200 -9.39 6.04 15.67
C GLN A 200 -10.51 5.14 16.22
N GLN A 201 -10.52 4.88 17.54
CA GLN A 201 -11.51 3.98 18.16
C GLN A 201 -12.95 4.38 17.83
N ASP A 202 -13.23 5.68 17.70
CA ASP A 202 -14.59 6.20 17.43
C ASP A 202 -14.95 6.27 15.94
N LYS A 203 -14.09 5.79 15.03
CA LYS A 203 -14.31 5.89 13.58
C LYS A 203 -14.39 4.51 12.94
N ALA A 204 -15.45 4.32 12.15
CA ALA A 204 -15.65 3.14 11.32
C ALA A 204 -15.34 3.42 9.84
N LEU A 205 -15.07 2.35 9.08
CA LEU A 205 -15.03 2.41 7.63
C LEU A 205 -16.46 2.58 7.10
N ASN A 206 -16.60 3.39 6.05
CA ASN A 206 -17.85 3.60 5.32
C ASN A 206 -17.56 3.86 3.84
N VAL A 207 -18.62 3.89 3.03
CA VAL A 207 -18.56 4.09 1.57
C VAL A 207 -17.90 5.42 1.16
N ASN A 208 -17.95 6.43 2.04
CA ASN A 208 -17.42 7.75 1.77
C ASN A 208 -15.93 7.87 2.08
N ASN A 209 -15.45 7.17 3.10
CA ASN A 209 -14.06 7.25 3.57
C ASN A 209 -13.17 6.11 3.03
N THR A 210 -13.72 5.12 2.35
CA THR A 210 -12.98 3.97 1.83
C THR A 210 -12.97 4.00 0.31
N SER A 211 -11.84 3.64 -0.29
CA SER A 211 -11.73 3.33 -1.72
C SER A 211 -10.97 2.01 -1.88
N ILE A 212 -11.39 1.18 -2.83
CA ILE A 212 -10.77 -0.12 -3.12
C ILE A 212 -10.30 -0.14 -4.58
N GLY A 213 -9.01 -0.36 -4.80
CA GLY A 213 -8.42 -0.56 -6.12
C GLY A 213 -8.18 -2.05 -6.35
N ILE A 214 -8.63 -2.58 -7.47
CA ILE A 214 -8.54 -4.01 -7.78
C ILE A 214 -7.83 -4.20 -9.10
N LEU A 215 -6.98 -5.23 -9.14
CA LEU A 215 -6.26 -5.66 -10.32
C LEU A 215 -6.20 -7.19 -10.34
N GLY A 216 -6.59 -7.79 -11.46
CA GLY A 216 -6.85 -9.22 -11.56
C GLY A 216 -8.28 -9.53 -12.04
N PRO A 217 -8.61 -10.81 -12.27
CA PRO A 217 -9.86 -11.27 -12.86
C PRO A 217 -11.11 -10.62 -12.25
N ALA A 218 -12.20 -10.58 -13.03
CA ALA A 218 -13.47 -10.02 -12.57
C ALA A 218 -14.05 -10.87 -11.43
N SER A 219 -14.60 -10.21 -10.41
CA SER A 219 -15.46 -10.89 -9.43
C SER A 219 -16.83 -11.20 -10.06
N VAL A 220 -17.56 -12.13 -9.43
CA VAL A 220 -18.98 -12.42 -9.72
C VAL A 220 -19.85 -11.16 -9.62
N HIS A 221 -19.44 -10.21 -8.78
CA HIS A 221 -20.16 -8.95 -8.54
C HIS A 221 -19.88 -7.84 -9.56
N GLU A 222 -19.01 -8.07 -10.54
CA GLU A 222 -18.62 -7.04 -11.51
C GLU A 222 -18.96 -7.45 -12.95
N THR A 223 -19.53 -6.51 -13.70
CA THR A 223 -19.91 -6.73 -15.12
C THR A 223 -19.07 -5.82 -16.02
N GLY A 224 -18.66 -6.32 -17.20
CA GLY A 224 -17.98 -5.51 -18.23
C GLY A 224 -16.46 -5.34 -18.08
N ILE A 225 -15.78 -6.15 -17.27
CA ILE A 225 -14.33 -6.10 -17.11
C ILE A 225 -13.66 -7.03 -18.13
N SER A 226 -12.54 -6.57 -18.71
CA SER A 226 -11.68 -7.39 -19.57
C SER A 226 -11.27 -8.69 -18.88
N SER A 227 -11.15 -9.80 -19.61
CA SER A 227 -10.71 -11.09 -19.08
C SER A 227 -9.36 -11.04 -18.37
N SER A 228 -8.50 -10.08 -18.71
CA SER A 228 -7.21 -9.86 -18.04
C SER A 228 -7.30 -9.02 -16.75
N GLY A 229 -8.46 -8.44 -16.43
CA GLY A 229 -8.68 -7.74 -15.16
C GLY A 229 -7.96 -6.40 -15.03
N SER A 230 -8.35 -5.41 -15.85
CA SER A 230 -7.75 -4.07 -15.78
C SER A 230 -7.95 -3.40 -14.42
N PHE A 231 -7.04 -2.48 -14.09
CA PHE A 231 -7.10 -1.72 -12.86
C PHE A 231 -8.38 -0.90 -12.79
N ARG A 232 -9.14 -1.12 -11.72
CA ARG A 232 -10.44 -0.49 -11.46
C ARG A 232 -10.50 -0.03 -10.01
N ILE A 233 -11.21 1.07 -9.80
CA ILE A 233 -11.39 1.66 -8.48
C ILE A 233 -12.89 1.60 -8.15
N LEU A 234 -13.21 0.92 -7.06
CA LEU A 234 -14.53 0.88 -6.46
C LEU A 234 -14.64 2.00 -5.43
N GLU A 235 -15.71 2.80 -5.51
CA GLU A 235 -16.05 3.88 -4.60
C GLU A 235 -17.58 3.98 -4.42
N GLY A 236 -18.02 4.50 -3.27
CA GLY A 236 -19.45 4.68 -3.00
C GLY A 236 -20.17 3.35 -2.78
N ASP A 237 -21.38 3.23 -3.32
CA ASP A 237 -22.30 2.14 -3.04
C ASP A 237 -21.76 0.75 -3.46
N SER A 238 -20.83 0.70 -4.43
CA SER A 238 -20.19 -0.55 -4.86
C SER A 238 -19.31 -1.18 -3.78
N ILE A 239 -18.92 -0.42 -2.75
CA ILE A 239 -18.12 -0.92 -1.62
C ILE A 239 -19.00 -1.57 -0.54
N GLN A 240 -20.28 -1.19 -0.46
CA GLN A 240 -21.18 -1.61 0.62
C GLN A 240 -21.21 -3.14 0.85
N PRO A 241 -21.30 -3.99 -0.20
CA PRO A 241 -21.31 -5.44 -0.01
C PRO A 241 -20.05 -5.96 0.71
N PHE A 242 -18.88 -5.37 0.43
CA PHE A 242 -17.64 -5.76 1.08
C PHE A 242 -17.54 -5.27 2.52
N LEU A 243 -18.11 -4.10 2.83
CA LEU A 243 -18.16 -3.58 4.21
C LEU A 243 -19.06 -4.44 5.10
N ASP A 244 -20.15 -4.97 4.56
CA ASP A 244 -21.09 -5.81 5.30
C ASP A 244 -20.47 -7.18 5.67
N THR A 245 -19.45 -7.63 4.95
CA THR A 245 -18.71 -8.87 5.28
C THR A 245 -17.73 -8.73 6.45
N MET A 246 -17.51 -7.51 6.94
CA MET A 246 -16.55 -7.24 8.01
C MET A 246 -17.08 -7.75 9.35
N VAL A 247 -16.27 -8.58 10.03
CA VAL A 247 -16.57 -9.03 11.39
C VAL A 247 -16.45 -7.85 12.37
N PRO A 248 -17.41 -7.62 13.28
CA PRO A 248 -17.31 -6.59 14.32
C PRO A 248 -16.02 -6.72 15.15
N LYS A 249 -15.48 -5.59 15.62
CA LYS A 249 -14.22 -5.57 16.38
C LYS A 249 -14.31 -6.35 17.71
N ASP A 250 -15.51 -6.43 18.28
CA ASP A 250 -15.80 -7.09 19.57
C ASP A 250 -16.27 -8.54 19.44
N ALA A 251 -16.13 -9.17 18.26
CA ALA A 251 -16.39 -10.59 18.14
C ALA A 251 -15.31 -11.36 18.95
N PRO A 252 -15.69 -12.27 19.87
CA PRO A 252 -14.72 -13.07 20.59
C PRO A 252 -13.87 -13.82 19.58
N ALA A 253 -12.54 -13.76 19.73
CA ALA A 253 -11.63 -14.57 18.95
C ALA A 253 -12.12 -16.03 19.02
N PRO A 254 -12.21 -16.76 17.88
CA PRO A 254 -12.55 -18.18 17.96
C PRO A 254 -11.53 -18.83 18.89
N ALA A 255 -12.04 -19.45 19.96
CA ALA A 255 -11.22 -20.10 20.96
C ALA A 255 -10.24 -21.02 20.22
N ALA A 256 -8.96 -20.73 20.31
CA ALA A 256 -7.92 -21.66 19.89
C ALA A 256 -8.25 -22.98 20.57
N GLY A 257 -8.54 -24.00 19.77
CA GLY A 257 -8.89 -25.32 20.27
C GLY A 257 -7.86 -25.72 21.31
N SER A 258 -8.35 -26.06 22.49
CA SER A 258 -7.55 -26.62 23.58
C SER A 258 -6.86 -27.88 23.06
N GLY A 259 -5.64 -27.72 22.55
CA GLY A 259 -4.70 -28.82 22.34
C GLY A 259 -4.48 -29.45 23.70
N GLY A 260 -4.87 -30.72 23.82
CA GLY A 260 -4.75 -31.49 25.04
C GLY A 260 -3.33 -31.40 25.59
N ALA A 261 -3.23 -31.11 26.89
CA ALA A 261 -2.01 -31.27 27.65
C ALA A 261 -1.58 -32.74 27.57
N ALA A 262 -0.61 -33.03 26.72
CA ALA A 262 0.16 -34.26 26.81
C ALA A 262 1.13 -34.08 27.98
N ALA A 263 0.99 -34.95 28.97
CA ALA A 263 1.82 -35.00 30.16
C ALA A 263 3.30 -35.21 29.79
N ASP A 264 4.17 -34.42 30.41
CA ASP A 264 5.60 -34.65 30.51
C ASP A 264 5.82 -35.98 31.25
N GLU A 265 6.28 -37.02 30.54
CA GLU A 265 6.88 -38.19 31.18
C GLU A 265 8.40 -37.99 31.19
N ASP A 266 8.91 -37.75 32.41
CA ASP A 266 10.32 -37.74 32.78
C ASP A 266 11.03 -39.02 32.30
N VAL A 267 11.93 -38.87 31.32
CA VAL A 267 12.91 -39.91 30.98
C VAL A 267 14.06 -39.81 31.97
N GLN A 268 13.99 -40.59 33.05
CA GLN A 268 15.14 -40.89 33.90
C GLN A 268 16.17 -41.70 33.10
N MET A 269 17.37 -41.13 32.92
CA MET A 269 18.55 -41.89 32.52
C MET A 269 19.00 -42.77 33.70
N GLN A 270 19.10 -44.08 33.49
CA GLN A 270 19.88 -44.98 34.33
C GLN A 270 21.12 -45.44 33.56
N GLU A 271 22.23 -45.51 34.30
CA GLU A 271 23.57 -45.96 33.92
C GLU A 271 23.64 -47.40 33.39
#